data_AF-A0A3D5UYY0-F1
#
_entry.id   AF-A0A3D5UYY0-F1
#
_cell.length_a   1.000
_cell.length_b   1.000
_cell.length_c   1.000
_cell.angle_alpha   90.00
_cell.angle_beta   90.00
_cell.angle_gamma   90.00
#
_symmetry.space_group_name_H-M   'P 1'
#
loop_
_entity.id
_entity.type
_entity.pdbx_description
1 polymer ?
#
loop_
_entity_poly.entity_id
_entity_poly.type
_entity_poly.pdbx_seq_one_letter_code
_entity_poly.pdbx_strand_id
1 'polypeptide(L)'
;RTAGVAGLMAVWWICEPIPIPATSLLPMVLFPLLGVVDIRAAAAPYAHPIIYLFFGGFLLALAMERWNLHRRIALGLVGMMGTQPSRIVGGFMLAAAFLSMWVSNTATALMMLPIALSVTSLLEAQAQSSEDKEHAATFTLVLLLAVAYSATIGGLGTLIGTPPNALLAAFLSQTYDVRIGFGEWMLIGVPVVIVGVPLAWFLMTRVIFRLKGMEIAGAAEAIARERGKLGPLSVSETKVAAIFALTALGWVTQPFLAEYLPFISDAGIALLGGLLLFLTPVNLRKGEFLMNWETAKRAPWDVFLLFGGGLSLASMIEKQGVAEWIGTFFSGAEAIPVLALVALICALILMLTELTSNTATAATFLPVIAAVAISIG
;
A
#
# COMPACT_ATOMS: atom_id res chain seq x y z
N ARG A 1 -11.72 -29.93 9.49
CA ARG A 1 -12.38 -29.37 8.27
C ARG A 1 -11.82 -27.99 7.95
N THR A 2 -11.92 -27.02 8.87
CA THR A 2 -11.32 -25.69 8.72
C THR A 2 -9.84 -25.71 8.36
N ALA A 3 -9.01 -26.50 9.06
CA ALA A 3 -7.60 -26.67 8.72
C ALA A 3 -7.35 -27.15 7.28
N GLY A 4 -8.25 -27.99 6.73
CA GLY A 4 -8.16 -28.44 5.34
C GLY A 4 -8.48 -27.33 4.34
N VAL A 5 -9.49 -26.50 4.64
CA VAL A 5 -9.78 -25.29 3.84
C VAL A 5 -8.62 -24.29 3.92
N ALA A 6 -8.06 -24.10 5.12
CA ALA A 6 -6.90 -23.24 5.34
C ALA A 6 -5.68 -23.71 4.53
N GLY A 7 -5.34 -25.00 4.59
CA GLY A 7 -4.25 -25.58 3.82
C GLY A 7 -4.47 -25.45 2.30
N LEU A 8 -5.70 -25.70 1.83
CA LEU A 8 -6.04 -25.52 0.42
C LEU A 8 -5.86 -24.07 -0.04
N MET A 9 -6.41 -23.11 0.71
CA MET A 9 -6.30 -21.69 0.40
C MET A 9 -4.85 -21.22 0.45
N ALA A 10 -4.06 -21.65 1.44
CA ALA A 10 -2.64 -21.35 1.55
C ALA A 10 -1.87 -21.83 0.32
N VAL A 11 -2.06 -23.09 -0.09
CA VAL A 11 -1.43 -23.64 -1.31
C VAL A 11 -1.87 -22.86 -2.54
N TRP A 12 -3.14 -22.51 -2.67
CA TRP A 12 -3.64 -21.78 -3.84
C TRP A 12 -3.22 -20.31 -3.87
N TRP A 13 -3.04 -19.67 -2.72
CA TRP A 13 -2.51 -18.32 -2.65
C TRP A 13 -1.01 -18.25 -2.93
N ILE A 14 -0.25 -19.30 -2.56
CA ILE A 14 1.18 -19.39 -2.81
C ILE A 14 1.47 -19.81 -4.26
N CYS A 15 0.79 -20.84 -4.76
CA CYS A 15 1.03 -21.39 -6.10
C CYS A 15 0.23 -20.69 -7.20
N GLU A 16 -0.75 -19.86 -6.84
CA GLU A 16 -1.64 -19.12 -7.76
C GLU A 16 -2.22 -19.97 -8.92
N PRO A 17 -2.77 -21.19 -8.68
CA PRO A 17 -3.35 -22.00 -9.75
C PRO A 17 -4.61 -21.35 -10.36
N ILE A 18 -5.26 -20.46 -9.60
CA ILE A 18 -6.33 -19.56 -10.03
C ILE A 18 -6.08 -18.17 -9.42
N PRO A 19 -6.72 -17.10 -9.93
CA PRO A 19 -6.54 -15.76 -9.39
C PRO A 19 -6.83 -15.68 -7.88
N ILE A 20 -5.98 -14.96 -7.15
CA ILE A 20 -6.09 -14.69 -5.71
C ILE A 20 -7.52 -14.33 -5.24
N PRO A 21 -8.27 -13.42 -5.88
CA PRO A 21 -9.64 -13.11 -5.46
C PRO A 21 -10.61 -14.29 -5.62
N ALA A 22 -10.40 -15.17 -6.60
CA ALA A 22 -11.23 -16.36 -6.79
C ALA A 22 -10.97 -17.40 -5.68
N THR A 23 -9.70 -17.63 -5.32
CA THR A 23 -9.35 -18.43 -4.12
C THR A 23 -9.99 -17.85 -2.87
N SER A 24 -10.05 -16.52 -2.79
CA SER A 24 -10.61 -15.83 -1.63
C SER A 24 -12.10 -16.09 -1.44
N LEU A 25 -12.86 -16.45 -2.49
CA LEU A 25 -14.28 -16.81 -2.40
C LEU A 25 -14.53 -18.21 -1.82
N LEU A 26 -13.51 -19.07 -1.74
CA LEU A 26 -13.65 -20.46 -1.28
C LEU A 26 -14.33 -20.62 0.09
N PRO A 27 -14.05 -19.78 1.12
CA PRO A 27 -14.75 -19.85 2.40
C PRO A 27 -16.28 -19.84 2.29
N MET A 28 -16.84 -19.01 1.38
CA MET A 28 -18.29 -18.89 1.22
C MET A 28 -18.93 -20.15 0.60
N VAL A 29 -18.15 -20.96 -0.10
CA VAL A 29 -18.62 -22.20 -0.74
C VAL A 29 -18.30 -23.42 0.13
N LEU A 30 -17.04 -23.53 0.56
CA LEU A 30 -16.54 -24.71 1.24
C LEU A 30 -17.00 -24.81 2.70
N PHE A 31 -17.11 -23.70 3.44
CA PHE A 31 -17.57 -23.79 4.83
C PHE A 31 -19.01 -24.28 4.95
N PRO A 32 -19.99 -23.80 4.16
CA PRO A 32 -21.33 -24.36 4.17
C PRO A 32 -21.38 -25.80 3.68
N LEU A 33 -20.66 -26.13 2.60
CA LEU A 33 -20.63 -27.48 2.04
C LEU A 33 -20.05 -28.51 3.03
N LEU A 34 -19.03 -28.12 3.79
CA LEU A 34 -18.39 -28.94 4.80
C LEU A 34 -19.12 -28.88 6.16
N GLY A 35 -20.25 -28.16 6.26
CA GLY A 35 -21.01 -28.02 7.50
C GLY A 35 -20.22 -27.38 8.64
N VAL A 36 -19.32 -26.44 8.33
CA VAL A 36 -18.54 -25.68 9.33
C VAL A 36 -19.37 -24.52 9.86
N VAL A 37 -19.92 -23.70 8.95
CA VAL A 37 -20.83 -22.58 9.23
C VAL A 37 -21.76 -22.35 8.04
N ASP A 38 -22.87 -21.64 8.23
CA ASP A 38 -23.74 -21.25 7.13
C ASP A 38 -23.10 -20.16 6.24
N ILE A 39 -23.73 -19.91 5.08
CA ILE A 39 -23.24 -18.92 4.11
C ILE A 39 -23.26 -17.49 4.67
N ARG A 40 -24.20 -17.16 5.56
CA ARG A 40 -24.31 -15.81 6.15
C ARG A 40 -23.11 -15.55 7.04
N ALA A 41 -22.75 -16.50 7.90
CA ALA A 41 -21.58 -16.41 8.75
C ALA A 41 -20.27 -16.42 7.96
N ALA A 42 -20.18 -17.22 6.89
CA ALA A 42 -19.01 -17.24 6.01
C ALA A 42 -18.84 -15.94 5.20
N ALA A 43 -19.94 -15.27 4.83
CA ALA A 43 -19.94 -14.04 4.05
C ALA A 43 -19.82 -12.76 4.89
N ALA A 44 -20.21 -12.78 6.18
CA ALA A 44 -20.17 -11.59 7.04
C ALA A 44 -18.81 -10.85 7.04
N PRO A 45 -17.64 -11.53 7.04
CA PRO A 45 -16.34 -10.86 7.01
C PRO A 45 -16.04 -10.07 5.73
N TYR A 46 -16.77 -10.31 4.63
CA TYR A 46 -16.64 -9.54 3.39
C TYR A 46 -17.24 -8.14 3.48
N ALA A 47 -18.00 -7.85 4.55
CA ALA A 47 -18.54 -6.53 4.85
C ALA A 47 -17.77 -5.84 5.99
N HIS A 48 -16.53 -6.27 6.29
CA HIS A 48 -15.73 -5.67 7.36
C HIS A 48 -15.48 -4.16 7.10
N PRO A 49 -15.60 -3.27 8.11
CA PRO A 49 -15.45 -1.81 7.92
C PRO A 49 -14.16 -1.37 7.22
N ILE A 50 -13.04 -2.09 7.44
CA ILE A 50 -11.76 -1.78 6.78
C ILE A 50 -11.83 -1.91 5.25
N ILE A 51 -12.68 -2.79 4.72
CA ILE A 51 -12.88 -2.90 3.27
C ILE A 51 -13.45 -1.58 2.72
N TYR A 52 -14.37 -0.95 3.46
CA TYR A 52 -14.97 0.34 3.08
C TYR A 52 -14.04 1.54 3.34
N LEU A 53 -13.18 1.47 4.35
CA LEU A 53 -12.06 2.41 4.51
C LEU A 53 -11.17 2.40 3.26
N PHE A 54 -10.77 1.22 2.80
CA PHE A 54 -9.98 1.06 1.58
C PHE A 54 -10.73 1.52 0.33
N PHE A 55 -12.01 1.20 0.21
CA PHE A 55 -12.83 1.66 -0.91
C PHE A 55 -12.86 3.19 -1.01
N GLY A 56 -13.14 3.89 0.09
CA GLY A 56 -13.09 5.36 0.13
C GLY A 56 -11.69 5.91 -0.18
N GLY A 57 -10.65 5.26 0.35
CA GLY A 57 -9.24 5.55 0.04
C GLY A 57 -8.92 5.45 -1.45
N PHE A 58 -9.34 4.38 -2.12
CA PHE A 58 -9.15 4.21 -3.56
C PHE A 58 -9.93 5.23 -4.38
N LEU A 59 -11.14 5.61 -3.97
CA LEU A 59 -11.86 6.70 -4.65
C LEU A 59 -11.08 8.02 -4.57
N LEU A 60 -10.48 8.33 -3.42
CA LEU A 60 -9.61 9.51 -3.27
C LEU A 60 -8.38 9.40 -4.17
N ALA A 61 -7.69 8.26 -4.17
CA ALA A 61 -6.54 8.00 -5.02
C ALA A 61 -6.87 8.14 -6.52
N LEU A 62 -7.95 7.52 -6.97
CA LEU A 62 -8.42 7.57 -8.35
C LEU A 62 -8.86 8.98 -8.77
N ALA A 63 -9.43 9.77 -7.86
CA ALA A 63 -9.73 11.18 -8.15
C ALA A 63 -8.44 11.99 -8.34
N MET A 64 -7.43 11.79 -7.47
CA MET A 64 -6.11 12.41 -7.67
C MET A 64 -5.48 12.00 -8.99
N GLU A 65 -5.66 10.73 -9.39
CA GLU A 65 -5.22 10.20 -10.67
C GLU A 65 -5.89 10.90 -11.85
N ARG A 66 -7.23 10.87 -11.88
CA ARG A 66 -8.06 11.43 -12.94
C ARG A 66 -7.75 12.90 -13.23
N TRP A 67 -7.45 13.68 -12.20
CA TRP A 67 -7.18 15.11 -12.32
C TRP A 67 -5.69 15.47 -12.35
N ASN A 68 -4.79 14.50 -12.54
CA ASN A 68 -3.33 14.70 -12.62
C ASN A 68 -2.69 15.36 -11.38
N LEU A 69 -3.40 15.43 -10.25
CA LEU A 69 -2.91 16.05 -9.02
C LEU A 69 -1.66 15.31 -8.50
N HIS A 70 -1.69 13.98 -8.53
CA HIS A 70 -0.56 13.12 -8.18
C HIS A 70 0.72 13.48 -8.97
N ARG A 71 0.61 13.75 -10.28
CA ARG A 71 1.76 14.04 -11.16
C ARG A 71 2.31 15.43 -10.86
N ARG A 72 1.43 16.38 -10.54
CA ARG A 72 1.84 17.71 -10.08
C ARG A 72 2.63 17.63 -8.76
N ILE A 73 2.16 16.82 -7.81
CA ILE A 73 2.85 16.61 -6.53
C ILE A 73 4.21 15.96 -6.78
N ALA A 74 4.27 14.88 -7.56
CA ALA A 74 5.51 14.18 -7.87
C ALA A 74 6.55 15.10 -8.52
N LEU A 75 6.19 15.80 -9.59
CA LEU A 75 7.09 16.73 -10.28
C LEU A 75 7.46 17.94 -9.42
N GLY A 76 6.58 18.35 -8.49
CA GLY A 76 6.89 19.35 -7.48
C GLY A 76 8.01 18.89 -6.54
N LEU A 77 7.86 17.71 -5.95
CA LEU A 77 8.84 17.12 -5.03
C LEU A 77 10.18 16.82 -5.73
N VAL A 78 10.13 16.24 -6.93
CA VAL A 78 11.34 15.96 -7.73
C VAL A 78 12.01 17.26 -8.16
N GLY A 79 11.25 18.27 -8.60
CA GLY A 79 11.79 19.55 -9.04
C GLY A 79 12.39 20.41 -7.93
N MET A 80 12.09 20.12 -6.66
CA MET A 80 12.77 20.74 -5.52
C MET A 80 14.19 20.18 -5.30
N MET A 81 14.51 19.03 -5.89
CA MET A 81 15.83 18.42 -5.79
C MET A 81 16.68 18.86 -6.99
N GLY A 82 17.82 19.47 -6.69
CA GLY A 82 18.72 20.06 -7.70
C GLY A 82 19.30 19.04 -8.70
N THR A 83 20.31 19.45 -9.46
CA THR A 83 20.82 18.71 -10.64
C THR A 83 21.79 17.55 -10.35
N GLN A 84 22.11 17.30 -9.08
CA GLN A 84 23.04 16.23 -8.70
C GLN A 84 22.34 14.86 -8.75
N PRO A 85 22.95 13.81 -9.35
CA PRO A 85 22.35 12.49 -9.50
C PRO A 85 21.79 11.91 -8.20
N SER A 86 22.57 11.97 -7.11
CA SER A 86 22.12 11.47 -5.80
C SER A 86 20.91 12.24 -5.28
N ARG A 87 20.85 13.57 -5.46
CA ARG A 87 19.69 14.38 -5.04
C ARG A 87 18.46 14.09 -5.89
N ILE A 88 18.64 13.89 -7.21
CA ILE A 88 17.56 13.50 -8.11
C ILE A 88 16.97 12.17 -7.67
N VAL A 89 17.81 11.15 -7.41
CA VAL A 89 17.33 9.86 -6.86
C VAL A 89 16.55 10.08 -5.57
N GLY A 90 17.06 10.92 -4.66
CA GLY A 90 16.35 11.27 -3.42
C GLY A 90 14.98 11.92 -3.65
N GLY A 91 14.86 12.81 -4.64
CA GLY A 91 13.59 13.44 -5.02
C GLY A 91 12.58 12.45 -5.59
N PHE A 92 13.04 11.54 -6.43
CA PHE A 92 12.20 10.45 -6.96
C PHE A 92 11.76 9.49 -5.87
N MET A 93 12.65 9.13 -4.93
CA MET A 93 12.32 8.30 -3.79
C MET A 93 11.30 8.99 -2.89
N LEU A 94 11.51 10.25 -2.53
CA LEU A 94 10.56 11.02 -1.71
C LEU A 94 9.18 11.11 -2.38
N ALA A 95 9.14 11.42 -3.68
CA ALA A 95 7.90 11.49 -4.44
C ALA A 95 7.20 10.12 -4.51
N ALA A 96 7.93 9.04 -4.80
CA ALA A 96 7.39 7.69 -4.84
C ALA A 96 6.87 7.24 -3.47
N ALA A 97 7.62 7.48 -2.40
CA ALA A 97 7.20 7.11 -1.06
C ALA A 97 5.94 7.87 -0.64
N PHE A 98 5.92 9.19 -0.87
CA PHE A 98 4.77 10.01 -0.54
C PHE A 98 3.52 9.60 -1.32
N LEU A 99 3.63 9.39 -2.63
CA LEU A 99 2.49 8.94 -3.44
C LEU A 99 1.99 7.55 -3.00
N SER A 100 2.92 6.64 -2.71
CA SER A 100 2.58 5.27 -2.31
C SER A 100 1.95 5.15 -0.93
N MET A 101 2.01 6.20 -0.10
CA MET A 101 1.22 6.28 1.13
C MET A 101 -0.28 6.36 0.87
N TRP A 102 -0.71 6.77 -0.32
CA TRP A 102 -2.12 7.08 -0.62
C TRP A 102 -2.63 6.37 -1.87
N VAL A 103 -1.72 5.97 -2.74
CA VAL A 103 -1.94 5.23 -3.98
C VAL A 103 -1.26 3.87 -3.83
N SER A 104 -1.63 2.88 -4.64
CA SER A 104 -0.96 1.57 -4.60
C SER A 104 0.50 1.64 -5.02
N ASN A 105 1.32 0.76 -4.44
CA ASN A 105 2.75 0.64 -4.77
C ASN A 105 2.99 0.46 -6.27
N THR A 106 2.24 -0.47 -6.89
CA THR A 106 2.36 -0.77 -8.33
C THR A 106 1.99 0.45 -9.18
N ALA A 107 0.89 1.13 -8.87
CA ALA A 107 0.50 2.32 -9.63
C ALA A 107 1.56 3.42 -9.49
N THR A 108 2.04 3.66 -8.26
CA THR A 108 3.08 4.67 -8.00
C THR A 108 4.35 4.39 -8.79
N ALA A 109 4.85 3.15 -8.79
CA ALA A 109 6.02 2.78 -9.58
C ALA A 109 5.80 3.01 -11.09
N LEU A 110 4.66 2.58 -11.63
CA LEU A 110 4.31 2.78 -13.04
C LEU A 110 4.14 4.25 -13.41
N MET A 111 3.65 5.08 -12.50
CA MET A 111 3.47 6.52 -12.73
C MET A 111 4.81 7.27 -12.73
N MET A 112 5.75 6.85 -11.89
CA MET A 112 7.09 7.43 -11.80
C MET A 112 7.99 6.98 -12.96
N LEU A 113 7.74 5.79 -13.53
CA LEU A 113 8.58 5.19 -14.58
C LEU A 113 8.76 6.10 -15.82
N PRO A 114 7.71 6.65 -16.48
CA PRO A 114 7.89 7.54 -17.61
C PRO A 114 8.70 8.81 -17.27
N ILE A 115 8.52 9.33 -16.05
CA ILE A 115 9.25 10.52 -15.57
C ILE A 115 10.73 10.18 -15.36
N ALA A 116 11.02 9.03 -14.75
CA ALA A 116 12.37 8.54 -14.54
C ALA A 116 13.08 8.33 -15.89
N LEU A 117 12.42 7.66 -16.84
CA LEU A 117 12.95 7.42 -18.20
C LEU A 117 13.20 8.72 -18.97
N SER A 118 12.34 9.74 -18.80
CA SER A 118 12.56 11.06 -19.40
C SER A 118 13.81 11.75 -18.86
N VAL A 119 14.20 11.51 -17.61
CA VAL A 119 15.41 12.09 -17.02
C VAL A 119 16.64 11.27 -17.40
N THR A 120 16.56 9.94 -17.41
CA THR A 120 17.69 9.07 -17.73
C THR A 120 18.09 9.16 -19.20
N SER A 121 17.11 9.28 -20.11
CA SER A 121 17.38 9.47 -21.55
C SER A 121 18.19 10.73 -21.87
N LEU A 122 18.10 11.79 -21.05
CA LEU A 122 18.95 12.97 -21.21
C LEU A 122 20.42 12.67 -20.90
N LEU A 123 20.66 11.89 -19.85
CA LEU A 123 22.02 11.52 -19.45
C LEU A 123 22.65 10.59 -20.48
N GLU A 124 21.88 9.64 -21.01
CA GLU A 124 22.29 8.77 -22.11
C GLU A 124 22.62 9.57 -23.39
N ALA A 125 21.83 10.59 -23.72
CA ALA A 125 22.08 11.45 -24.88
C ALA A 125 23.33 12.33 -24.73
N GLN A 126 23.72 12.66 -23.50
CA GLN A 126 24.92 13.46 -23.20
C GLN A 126 26.20 12.61 -23.09
N ALA A 127 26.07 11.29 -22.97
CA ALA A 127 27.20 10.40 -22.79
C ALA A 127 28.05 10.25 -24.06
N GLN A 128 29.22 10.90 -24.08
CA GLN A 128 30.13 10.86 -25.24
C GLN A 128 31.22 9.80 -25.12
N SER A 129 31.76 9.60 -23.90
CA SER A 129 32.77 8.57 -23.65
C SER A 129 32.16 7.23 -23.23
N SER A 130 32.95 6.16 -23.28
CA SER A 130 32.53 4.85 -22.75
C SER A 130 32.26 4.89 -21.24
N GLU A 131 33.03 5.68 -20.48
CA GLU A 131 32.85 5.86 -19.04
C GLU A 131 31.54 6.61 -18.72
N ASP A 132 31.19 7.62 -19.53
CA ASP A 132 29.91 8.35 -19.36
C ASP A 132 28.70 7.44 -19.61
N LYS A 133 28.81 6.53 -20.58
CA LYS A 133 27.75 5.57 -20.90
C LYS A 133 27.54 4.57 -19.74
N GLU A 134 28.62 4.12 -19.11
CA GLU A 134 28.55 3.25 -17.94
C GLU A 134 27.93 3.97 -16.72
N HIS A 135 28.30 5.23 -16.50
CA HIS A 135 27.70 6.07 -15.47
C HIS A 135 26.20 6.32 -15.74
N ALA A 136 25.82 6.59 -16.99
CA ALA A 136 24.42 6.77 -17.38
C ALA A 136 23.60 5.51 -17.11
N ALA A 137 24.10 4.34 -17.53
CA ALA A 137 23.45 3.05 -17.28
C ALA A 137 23.30 2.76 -15.78
N THR A 138 24.35 3.03 -14.99
CA THR A 138 24.32 2.86 -13.53
C THR A 138 23.29 3.79 -12.89
N PHE A 139 23.22 5.05 -13.31
CA PHE A 139 22.21 5.99 -12.84
C PHE A 139 20.79 5.53 -13.18
N THR A 140 20.55 5.08 -14.42
CA THR A 140 19.24 4.54 -14.84
C THR A 140 18.83 3.36 -13.95
N LEU A 141 19.73 2.40 -13.76
CA LEU A 141 19.48 1.24 -12.89
C LEU A 141 19.14 1.68 -11.46
N VAL A 142 19.96 2.55 -10.86
CA VAL A 142 19.75 3.03 -9.49
C VAL A 142 18.44 3.79 -9.36
N LEU A 143 18.11 4.67 -10.30
CA LEU A 143 16.89 5.46 -10.25
C LEU A 143 15.64 4.58 -10.32
N LEU A 144 15.61 3.59 -11.22
CA LEU A 144 14.47 2.67 -11.37
C LEU A 144 14.30 1.78 -10.14
N LEU A 145 15.39 1.20 -9.62
CA LEU A 145 15.36 0.42 -8.38
C LEU A 145 14.93 1.29 -7.17
N ALA A 146 15.41 2.53 -7.11
CA ALA A 146 15.10 3.44 -6.01
C ALA A 146 13.62 3.80 -5.99
N VAL A 147 13.02 4.05 -7.16
CA VAL A 147 11.57 4.25 -7.29
C VAL A 147 10.80 3.01 -6.83
N ALA A 148 11.21 1.81 -7.26
CA ALA A 148 10.53 0.56 -6.89
C ALA A 148 10.57 0.31 -5.38
N TYR A 149 11.76 0.37 -4.76
CA TYR A 149 11.89 0.19 -3.31
C TYR A 149 11.18 1.28 -2.53
N SER A 150 11.26 2.53 -2.98
CA SER A 150 10.65 3.65 -2.27
C SER A 150 9.12 3.62 -2.35
N ALA A 151 8.54 3.13 -3.44
CA ALA A 151 7.10 2.85 -3.49
C ALA A 151 6.71 1.79 -2.45
N THR A 152 7.45 0.67 -2.36
CA THR A 152 7.19 -0.37 -1.36
C THR A 152 7.33 0.15 0.08
N ILE A 153 8.39 0.88 0.40
CA ILE A 153 8.60 1.48 1.72
C ILE A 153 7.47 2.48 2.02
N GLY A 154 7.14 3.36 1.07
CA GLY A 154 6.08 4.36 1.21
C GLY A 154 4.72 3.75 1.53
N GLY A 155 4.40 2.59 0.96
CA GLY A 155 3.16 1.85 1.23
C GLY A 155 2.98 1.45 2.70
N LEU A 156 4.05 1.40 3.51
CA LEU A 156 3.97 1.14 4.95
C LEU A 156 3.45 2.34 5.75
N GLY A 157 3.49 3.55 5.17
CA GLY A 157 3.23 4.79 5.88
C GLY A 157 1.80 4.96 6.40
N THR A 158 0.80 4.41 5.70
CA THR A 158 -0.61 4.51 6.09
C THR A 158 -1.31 3.16 5.94
N LEU A 159 -2.51 3.02 6.52
CA LEU A 159 -3.32 1.81 6.34
C LEU A 159 -3.64 1.55 4.87
N ILE A 160 -3.89 2.60 4.07
CA ILE A 160 -4.37 2.49 2.68
C ILE A 160 -3.24 2.15 1.69
N GLY A 161 -1.99 2.47 2.04
CA GLY A 161 -0.86 2.35 1.12
C GLY A 161 -0.66 0.95 0.56
N THR A 162 -0.84 -0.11 1.37
CA THR A 162 -0.72 -1.49 0.91
C THR A 162 -1.72 -2.43 1.60
N PRO A 163 -2.29 -3.42 0.88
CA PRO A 163 -3.31 -4.30 1.44
C PRO A 163 -2.92 -5.09 2.72
N PRO A 164 -1.67 -5.58 2.91
CA PRO A 164 -1.25 -6.21 4.16
C PRO A 164 -1.51 -5.37 5.42
N ASN A 165 -1.37 -4.04 5.35
CA ASN A 165 -1.61 -3.15 6.50
C ASN A 165 -3.07 -3.20 6.95
N ALA A 166 -3.99 -3.06 5.99
CA ALA A 166 -5.42 -3.19 6.24
C ALA A 166 -5.80 -4.56 6.76
N LEU A 167 -5.25 -5.61 6.16
CA LEU A 167 -5.55 -6.96 6.56
C LEU A 167 -5.13 -7.21 8.01
N LEU A 168 -3.95 -6.72 8.41
CA LEU A 168 -3.50 -6.76 9.79
C LEU A 168 -4.48 -6.04 10.73
N ALA A 169 -4.79 -4.78 10.42
CA ALA A 169 -5.73 -4.01 11.23
C ALA A 169 -7.12 -4.66 11.33
N ALA A 170 -7.58 -5.30 10.24
CA ALA A 170 -8.89 -5.95 10.19
C ALA A 170 -8.91 -7.24 11.00
N PHE A 171 -7.85 -8.04 10.84
CA PHE A 171 -7.68 -9.27 11.59
C PHE A 171 -7.59 -9.00 13.10
N LEU A 172 -6.78 -8.02 13.52
CA LEU A 172 -6.67 -7.65 14.93
C LEU A 172 -8.00 -7.14 15.51
N SER A 173 -8.73 -6.32 14.74
CA SER A 173 -10.03 -5.80 15.17
C SER A 173 -11.10 -6.89 15.25
N GLN A 174 -11.09 -7.88 14.35
CA GLN A 174 -12.11 -8.92 14.31
C GLN A 174 -11.84 -10.04 15.31
N THR A 175 -10.58 -10.40 15.48
CA THR A 175 -10.19 -11.58 16.26
C THR A 175 -9.91 -11.23 17.72
N TYR A 176 -9.24 -10.11 17.98
CA TYR A 176 -8.77 -9.74 19.33
C TYR A 176 -9.41 -8.45 19.87
N ASP A 177 -10.37 -7.86 19.14
CA ASP A 177 -10.98 -6.55 19.42
C ASP A 177 -9.93 -5.43 19.61
N VAL A 178 -8.74 -5.61 19.03
CA VAL A 178 -7.68 -4.60 19.01
C VAL A 178 -7.87 -3.74 17.77
N ARG A 179 -8.36 -2.52 17.98
CA ARG A 179 -8.59 -1.56 16.90
C ARG A 179 -7.33 -0.74 16.69
N ILE A 180 -6.82 -0.74 15.46
CA ILE A 180 -5.78 0.19 15.02
C ILE A 180 -6.44 1.17 14.06
N GLY A 181 -6.66 2.39 14.55
CA GLY A 181 -7.20 3.47 13.76
C GLY A 181 -6.20 3.99 12.73
N PHE A 182 -6.69 4.78 11.78
CA PHE A 182 -5.84 5.33 10.71
C PHE A 182 -4.70 6.21 11.25
N GLY A 183 -5.01 7.12 12.18
CA GLY A 183 -4.00 7.97 12.82
C GLY A 183 -2.99 7.19 13.67
N GLU A 184 -3.45 6.15 14.35
CA GLU A 184 -2.59 5.28 15.18
C GLU A 184 -1.60 4.50 14.31
N TRP A 185 -2.04 3.96 13.18
CA TRP A 185 -1.14 3.32 12.22
C TRP A 185 -0.07 4.29 11.73
N MET A 186 -0.44 5.54 11.42
CA MET A 186 0.52 6.54 10.95
C MET A 186 1.64 6.82 11.96
N LEU A 187 1.37 6.70 13.27
CA LEU A 187 2.40 6.83 14.31
C LEU A 187 3.46 5.71 14.26
N ILE A 188 3.15 4.58 13.61
CA ILE A 188 4.07 3.47 13.40
C ILE A 188 4.65 3.52 11.98
N GLY A 189 3.79 3.64 10.98
CA GLY A 189 4.14 3.58 9.57
C GLY A 189 4.97 4.77 9.09
N VAL A 190 4.58 6.00 9.42
CA VAL A 190 5.28 7.20 8.94
C VAL A 190 6.72 7.26 9.44
N PRO A 191 7.03 6.98 10.74
CA PRO A 191 8.42 6.87 11.18
C PRO A 191 9.24 5.84 10.41
N VAL A 192 8.66 4.68 10.08
CA VAL A 192 9.33 3.66 9.25
C VAL A 192 9.69 4.22 7.87
N VAL A 193 8.80 5.00 7.24
CA VAL A 193 9.10 5.62 5.94
C VAL A 193 10.16 6.72 6.07
N ILE A 194 10.06 7.57 7.10
CA ILE A 194 11.01 8.67 7.36
C ILE A 194 12.43 8.15 7.59
N VAL A 195 12.59 6.97 8.17
CA VAL A 195 13.92 6.34 8.36
C VAL A 195 14.30 5.49 7.15
N GLY A 196 13.37 4.68 6.65
CA GLY A 196 13.61 3.69 5.60
C GLY A 196 13.97 4.32 4.25
N VAL A 197 13.32 5.41 3.86
CA VAL A 197 13.59 6.06 2.56
C VAL A 197 14.99 6.71 2.55
N PRO A 198 15.39 7.53 3.53
CA PRO A 198 16.76 8.06 3.60
C PRO A 198 17.82 6.96 3.74
N LEU A 199 17.54 5.88 4.49
CA LEU A 199 18.46 4.76 4.61
C LEU A 199 18.65 4.04 3.26
N ALA A 200 17.57 3.71 2.57
CA ALA A 200 17.63 3.11 1.24
C ALA A 200 18.34 4.04 0.25
N TRP A 201 18.05 5.34 0.29
CA TRP A 201 18.72 6.35 -0.52
C TRP A 201 20.23 6.37 -0.26
N PHE A 202 20.64 6.38 1.00
CA PHE A 202 22.05 6.37 1.37
C PHE A 202 22.75 5.08 0.91
N LEU A 203 22.14 3.92 1.15
CA LEU A 203 22.69 2.62 0.75
C LEU A 203 22.88 2.55 -0.77
N MET A 204 21.85 2.90 -1.54
CA MET A 204 21.89 2.83 -3.00
C MET A 204 22.87 3.83 -3.60
N THR A 205 22.83 5.10 -3.15
CA THR A 205 23.62 6.16 -3.78
C THR A 205 25.07 6.24 -3.28
N ARG A 206 25.35 5.85 -2.03
CA ARG A 206 26.68 6.03 -1.39
C ARG A 206 27.42 4.74 -1.08
N VAL A 207 26.74 3.61 -0.87
CA VAL A 207 27.38 2.37 -0.42
C VAL A 207 27.50 1.36 -1.56
N ILE A 208 26.37 0.97 -2.15
CA ILE A 208 26.25 -0.12 -3.12
C ILE A 208 26.75 0.32 -4.49
N PHE A 209 26.09 1.32 -5.11
CA PHE A 209 26.38 1.73 -6.49
C PHE A 209 27.31 2.94 -6.58
N ARG A 210 27.48 3.68 -5.48
CA ARG A 210 28.40 4.84 -5.37
C ARG A 210 28.29 5.79 -6.56
N LEU A 211 27.14 6.44 -6.70
CA LEU A 211 26.89 7.38 -7.79
C LEU A 211 27.93 8.52 -7.75
N LYS A 212 28.85 8.50 -8.73
CA LYS A 212 29.83 9.58 -8.92
C LYS A 212 29.13 10.84 -9.43
N GLY A 213 29.63 11.99 -9.01
CA GLY A 213 29.05 13.30 -9.31
C GLY A 213 29.38 13.77 -10.72
N MET A 214 28.57 13.39 -11.70
CA MET A 214 28.39 14.20 -12.90
C MET A 214 27.06 14.92 -12.75
N GLU A 215 27.06 16.25 -12.80
CA GLU A 215 25.80 16.98 -12.84
C GLU A 215 25.05 16.65 -14.12
N ILE A 216 23.76 16.37 -13.99
CA ILE A 216 22.92 16.09 -15.15
C ILE A 216 22.44 17.45 -15.67
N ALA A 217 23.22 18.07 -16.55
CA ALA A 217 22.83 19.28 -17.24
C ALA A 217 21.49 19.02 -17.97
N GLY A 218 20.51 19.91 -17.90
CA GLY A 218 19.22 19.66 -18.53
C GLY A 218 18.21 18.86 -17.69
N ALA A 219 18.59 18.25 -16.56
CA ALA A 219 17.64 17.50 -15.73
C ALA A 219 16.55 18.40 -15.14
N ALA A 220 16.94 19.57 -14.64
CA ALA A 220 16.00 20.57 -14.15
C ALA A 220 15.06 21.04 -15.27
N GLU A 221 15.58 21.22 -16.49
CA GLU A 221 14.81 21.61 -17.67
C GLU A 221 13.85 20.50 -18.13
N ALA A 222 14.23 19.22 -18.07
CA ALA A 222 13.31 18.12 -18.37
C ALA A 222 12.19 18.03 -17.34
N ILE A 223 12.51 18.13 -16.06
CA ILE A 223 11.48 18.15 -15.00
C ILE A 223 10.57 19.36 -15.17
N ALA A 224 11.14 20.54 -15.46
CA ALA A 224 10.39 21.75 -15.73
C ALA A 224 9.53 21.64 -16.99
N ARG A 225 10.00 20.96 -18.04
CA ARG A 225 9.25 20.68 -19.26
C ARG A 225 8.06 19.76 -18.98
N GLU A 226 8.28 18.67 -18.24
CA GLU A 226 7.20 17.77 -17.81
C GLU A 226 6.18 18.48 -16.93
N ARG A 227 6.64 19.37 -16.03
CA ARG A 227 5.77 20.20 -15.20
C ARG A 227 5.00 21.23 -16.03
N GLY A 228 5.63 21.81 -17.06
CA GLY A 228 5.01 22.74 -18.00
C GLY A 228 3.85 22.12 -18.78
N LYS A 229 3.93 20.83 -19.12
CA LYS A 229 2.83 20.07 -19.77
C LYS A 229 1.55 20.01 -18.94
N LEU A 230 1.63 20.20 -17.61
CA LEU A 230 0.46 20.19 -16.72
C LEU A 230 -0.28 21.53 -16.68
N GLY A 231 0.33 22.62 -17.15
CA GLY A 231 -0.26 23.96 -17.07
C GLY A 231 -0.49 24.46 -15.63
N PRO A 232 -1.27 25.55 -15.46
CA PRO A 232 -1.59 26.12 -14.15
C PRO A 232 -2.45 25.16 -13.32
N LEU A 233 -2.48 25.39 -12.00
CA LEU A 233 -3.30 24.60 -11.07
C LEU A 233 -4.77 24.68 -11.46
N SER A 234 -5.39 23.55 -11.77
CA SER A 234 -6.79 23.52 -12.21
C SER A 234 -7.74 23.59 -11.01
N VAL A 235 -8.95 24.12 -11.23
CA VAL A 235 -10.00 24.13 -10.19
C VAL A 235 -10.31 22.72 -9.71
N SER A 236 -10.26 21.72 -10.60
CA SER A 236 -10.47 20.32 -10.25
C SER A 236 -9.38 19.80 -9.33
N GLU A 237 -8.11 20.05 -9.64
CA GLU A 237 -6.97 19.68 -8.79
C GLU A 237 -7.12 20.28 -7.39
N THR A 238 -7.46 21.56 -7.30
CA THR A 238 -7.68 22.25 -6.01
C THR A 238 -8.81 21.61 -5.21
N LYS A 239 -9.95 21.30 -5.86
CA LYS A 239 -11.09 20.67 -5.18
C LYS A 239 -10.78 19.25 -4.71
N VAL A 240 -10.08 18.45 -5.52
CA VAL A 240 -9.60 17.12 -5.10
C VAL A 240 -8.64 17.26 -3.91
N ALA A 241 -7.67 18.15 -3.99
CA ALA A 241 -6.72 18.39 -2.90
C ALA A 241 -7.42 18.82 -1.61
N ALA A 242 -8.44 19.67 -1.71
CA ALA A 242 -9.24 20.09 -0.56
C ALA A 242 -10.01 18.93 0.07
N ILE A 243 -10.73 18.12 -0.71
CA ILE A 243 -11.46 16.95 -0.20
C ILE A 243 -10.48 15.95 0.41
N PHE A 244 -9.35 15.71 -0.25
CA PHE A 244 -8.30 14.83 0.25
C PHE A 244 -7.75 15.30 1.61
N ALA A 245 -7.40 16.58 1.72
CA ALA A 245 -6.90 17.17 2.95
C ALA A 245 -7.93 17.14 4.08
N LEU A 246 -9.21 17.37 3.77
CA LEU A 246 -10.31 17.24 4.73
C LEU A 246 -10.48 15.81 5.23
N THR A 247 -10.44 14.81 4.35
CA THR A 247 -10.50 13.39 4.74
C THR A 247 -9.28 13.02 5.59
N ALA A 248 -8.07 13.40 5.19
CA ALA A 248 -6.84 13.11 5.93
C ALA A 248 -6.86 13.76 7.32
N LEU A 249 -7.30 15.01 7.42
CA LEU A 249 -7.50 15.68 8.71
C LEU A 249 -8.56 14.95 9.54
N GLY A 250 -9.64 14.51 8.92
CA GLY A 250 -10.66 13.68 9.55
C GLY A 250 -10.07 12.43 10.18
N TRP A 251 -9.25 11.67 9.45
CA TRP A 251 -8.60 10.47 9.99
C TRP A 251 -7.62 10.75 11.13
N VAL A 252 -6.79 11.80 11.01
CA VAL A 252 -5.84 12.16 12.07
C VAL A 252 -6.56 12.63 13.33
N THR A 253 -7.67 13.35 13.17
CA THR A 253 -8.48 13.85 14.30
C THR A 253 -9.57 12.89 14.75
N GLN A 254 -9.73 11.73 14.09
CA GLN A 254 -10.80 10.78 14.34
C GLN A 254 -10.90 10.36 15.82
N PRO A 255 -9.80 10.04 16.54
CA PRO A 255 -9.89 9.66 17.95
C PRO A 255 -10.55 10.75 18.82
N PHE A 256 -10.21 12.02 18.57
CA PHE A 256 -10.79 13.17 19.27
C PHE A 256 -12.24 13.44 18.84
N LEU A 257 -12.55 13.28 17.56
CA LEU A 257 -13.91 13.46 17.04
C LEU A 257 -14.87 12.40 17.58
N ALA A 258 -14.38 11.16 17.77
CA ALA A 258 -15.17 10.05 18.28
C ALA A 258 -15.65 10.26 19.73
N GLU A 259 -14.95 11.07 20.53
CA GLU A 259 -15.39 11.44 21.89
C GLU A 259 -16.71 12.22 21.89
N TYR A 260 -16.92 13.07 20.87
CA TYR A 260 -18.12 13.90 20.74
C TYR A 260 -19.17 13.31 19.79
N LEU A 261 -18.73 12.54 18.79
CA LEU A 261 -19.55 11.96 17.74
C LEU A 261 -19.24 10.45 17.62
N PRO A 262 -19.86 9.60 18.46
CA PRO A 262 -19.48 8.19 18.60
C PRO A 262 -19.73 7.34 17.35
N PHE A 263 -20.44 7.88 16.36
CA PHE A 263 -20.71 7.25 15.06
C PHE A 263 -19.63 7.53 14.01
N ILE A 264 -18.64 8.40 14.28
CA ILE A 264 -17.53 8.66 13.36
C ILE A 264 -16.51 7.52 13.44
N SER A 265 -16.35 6.82 12.32
CA SER A 265 -15.32 5.80 12.12
C SER A 265 -14.42 6.17 10.95
N ASP A 266 -13.22 5.60 10.90
CA ASP A 266 -12.30 5.79 9.77
C ASP A 266 -12.94 5.41 8.43
N ALA A 267 -13.71 4.33 8.41
CA ALA A 267 -14.47 3.90 7.24
C ALA A 267 -15.55 4.92 6.85
N GLY A 268 -16.25 5.49 7.82
CA GLY A 268 -17.24 6.55 7.58
C GLY A 268 -16.63 7.81 6.99
N ILE A 269 -15.46 8.24 7.50
CA ILE A 269 -14.71 9.39 6.99
C ILE A 269 -14.28 9.14 5.53
N ALA A 270 -13.75 7.95 5.24
CA ALA A 270 -13.33 7.56 3.90
C ALA A 270 -14.50 7.56 2.90
N LEU A 271 -15.63 6.97 3.30
CA LEU A 271 -16.83 6.91 2.47
C LEU A 271 -17.42 8.31 2.24
N LEU A 272 -17.46 9.16 3.27
CA LEU A 272 -17.90 10.55 3.12
C LEU A 272 -17.02 11.30 2.12
N GLY A 273 -15.68 11.19 2.24
CA GLY A 273 -14.75 11.75 1.27
C GLY A 273 -14.98 11.24 -0.15
N GLY A 274 -15.18 9.93 -0.31
CA GLY A 274 -15.53 9.28 -1.58
C GLY A 274 -16.82 9.83 -2.18
N LEU A 275 -17.89 9.93 -1.39
CA LEU A 275 -19.19 10.47 -1.83
C LEU A 275 -19.11 11.95 -2.19
N LEU A 276 -18.36 12.75 -1.44
CA LEU A 276 -18.14 14.17 -1.76
C LEU A 276 -17.49 14.35 -3.13
N LEU A 277 -16.63 13.43 -3.58
CA LEU A 277 -16.07 13.46 -4.93
C LEU A 277 -17.13 13.25 -6.02
N PHE A 278 -18.12 12.39 -5.78
CA PHE A 278 -19.25 12.20 -6.71
C PHE A 278 -20.20 13.40 -6.71
N LEU A 279 -20.33 14.09 -5.58
CA LEU A 279 -21.25 15.22 -5.43
C LEU A 279 -20.64 16.56 -5.89
N THR A 280 -19.32 16.68 -5.93
CA THR A 280 -18.65 17.95 -6.25
C THR A 280 -18.49 18.13 -7.76
N PRO A 281 -19.16 19.11 -8.38
CA PRO A 281 -19.07 19.34 -9.81
C PRO A 281 -17.78 20.08 -10.17
N VAL A 282 -17.18 19.70 -11.30
CA VAL A 282 -16.15 20.47 -12.01
C VAL A 282 -16.82 21.43 -12.99
N ASN A 283 -17.74 20.90 -13.81
CA ASN A 283 -18.49 21.69 -14.77
C ASN A 283 -19.96 21.26 -14.77
N LEU A 284 -20.80 22.04 -14.08
CA LEU A 284 -22.23 21.79 -13.95
C LEU A 284 -22.94 21.74 -15.31
N ARG A 285 -22.53 22.55 -16.28
CA ARG A 285 -23.16 22.57 -17.62
C ARG A 285 -22.90 21.30 -18.41
N LYS A 286 -21.78 20.62 -18.16
CA LYS A 286 -21.41 19.35 -18.81
C LYS A 286 -21.75 18.12 -17.96
N GLY A 287 -22.29 18.30 -16.76
CA GLY A 287 -22.50 17.20 -15.80
C GLY A 287 -21.19 16.52 -15.38
N GLU A 288 -20.07 17.24 -15.40
CA GLU A 288 -18.76 16.68 -15.08
C GLU A 288 -18.45 16.87 -13.59
N PHE A 289 -18.26 15.76 -12.88
CA PHE A 289 -17.94 15.70 -11.45
C PHE A 289 -16.52 15.18 -11.22
N LEU A 290 -15.99 15.41 -10.01
CA LEU A 290 -14.63 14.96 -9.66
C LEU A 290 -14.49 13.44 -9.78
N MET A 291 -15.52 12.69 -9.41
CA MET A 291 -15.59 11.24 -9.60
C MET A 291 -16.78 10.86 -10.49
N ASN A 292 -16.60 9.78 -11.26
CA ASN A 292 -17.68 9.12 -12.00
C ASN A 292 -17.52 7.60 -11.86
N TRP A 293 -18.58 6.85 -12.18
CA TRP A 293 -18.55 5.40 -11.97
C TRP A 293 -17.55 4.69 -12.91
N GLU A 294 -17.34 5.22 -14.11
CA GLU A 294 -16.31 4.74 -15.05
C GLU A 294 -14.90 4.74 -14.42
N THR A 295 -14.57 5.80 -13.69
CA THR A 295 -13.30 5.89 -12.96
C THR A 295 -13.32 4.98 -11.73
N ALA A 296 -14.42 4.95 -10.98
CA ALA A 296 -14.54 4.11 -9.78
C ALA A 296 -14.43 2.61 -10.06
N LYS A 297 -14.85 2.14 -11.25
CA LYS A 297 -14.66 0.74 -11.69
C LYS A 297 -13.20 0.30 -11.69
N ARG A 298 -12.24 1.24 -11.76
CA ARG A 298 -10.80 0.97 -11.73
C ARG A 298 -10.26 0.66 -10.33
N ALA A 299 -11.08 0.78 -9.28
CA ALA A 299 -10.70 0.34 -7.94
C ALA A 299 -10.33 -1.16 -7.97
N PRO A 300 -9.34 -1.59 -7.16
CA PRO A 300 -8.91 -2.99 -7.13
C PRO A 300 -9.90 -3.84 -6.33
N TRP A 301 -10.99 -4.25 -6.98
CA TRP A 301 -12.05 -5.08 -6.38
C TRP A 301 -11.55 -6.44 -5.89
N ASP A 302 -10.47 -6.93 -6.47
CA ASP A 302 -9.75 -8.14 -6.07
C ASP A 302 -9.24 -8.07 -4.63
N VAL A 303 -8.75 -6.90 -4.19
CA VAL A 303 -8.28 -6.68 -2.81
C VAL A 303 -9.43 -6.80 -1.81
N PHE A 304 -10.61 -6.32 -2.15
CA PHE A 304 -11.78 -6.40 -1.26
C PHE A 304 -12.24 -7.85 -1.05
N LEU A 305 -12.25 -8.66 -2.11
CA LEU A 305 -12.57 -10.08 -2.04
C LEU A 305 -11.52 -10.84 -1.22
N LEU A 306 -10.24 -10.49 -1.38
CA LEU A 306 -9.14 -11.06 -0.63
C LEU A 306 -9.25 -10.80 0.88
N PHE A 307 -9.57 -9.57 1.27
CA PHE A 307 -9.82 -9.26 2.68
C PHE A 307 -10.98 -10.08 3.24
N GLY A 308 -12.12 -10.12 2.54
CA GLY A 308 -13.26 -10.91 2.98
C GLY A 308 -12.94 -12.40 3.13
N GLY A 309 -12.22 -12.98 2.17
CA GLY A 309 -11.77 -14.37 2.21
C GLY A 309 -10.79 -14.67 3.35
N GLY A 310 -9.76 -13.84 3.51
CA GLY A 310 -8.77 -13.97 4.58
C GLY A 310 -9.39 -13.83 5.97
N LEU A 311 -10.28 -12.85 6.16
CA LEU A 311 -10.99 -12.62 7.42
C LEU A 311 -12.01 -13.73 7.73
N SER A 312 -12.66 -14.28 6.71
CA SER A 312 -13.55 -15.45 6.86
C SER A 312 -12.77 -16.69 7.29
N LEU A 313 -11.62 -16.95 6.66
CA LEU A 313 -10.73 -18.02 7.05
C LEU A 313 -10.21 -17.85 8.48
N ALA A 314 -9.68 -16.67 8.80
CA ALA A 314 -9.17 -16.32 10.12
C ALA A 314 -10.21 -16.52 11.22
N SER A 315 -11.43 -16.01 11.01
CA SER A 315 -12.52 -16.16 11.99
C SER A 315 -12.86 -17.62 12.25
N MET A 316 -12.79 -18.50 11.23
CA MET A 316 -13.03 -19.92 11.43
C MET A 316 -11.85 -20.65 12.07
N ILE A 317 -10.61 -20.24 11.79
CA ILE A 317 -9.41 -20.81 12.44
C ILE A 317 -9.51 -20.61 13.96
N GLU A 318 -9.92 -19.43 14.39
CA GLU A 318 -10.10 -19.05 15.79
C GLU A 318 -11.30 -19.75 16.42
N LYS A 319 -12.49 -19.63 15.82
CA LYS A 319 -13.71 -20.22 16.41
C LYS A 319 -13.69 -21.76 16.51
N GLN A 320 -12.91 -22.44 15.68
CA GLN A 320 -12.87 -23.90 15.60
C GLN A 320 -11.66 -24.51 16.33
N GLY A 321 -10.91 -23.73 17.12
CA GLY A 321 -9.80 -24.27 17.90
C GLY A 321 -8.54 -24.58 17.08
N VAL A 322 -8.47 -24.12 15.82
CA VAL A 322 -7.36 -24.46 14.92
C VAL A 322 -6.12 -23.64 15.28
N ALA A 323 -6.30 -22.40 15.73
CA ALA A 323 -5.21 -21.56 16.23
C ALA A 323 -4.51 -22.25 17.41
N GLU A 324 -5.28 -22.70 18.41
CA GLU A 324 -4.77 -23.38 19.59
C GLU A 324 -4.08 -24.69 19.22
N TRP A 325 -4.67 -25.47 18.30
CA TRP A 325 -4.04 -26.67 17.79
C TRP A 325 -2.69 -26.38 17.10
N ILE A 326 -2.59 -25.33 16.28
CA ILE A 326 -1.32 -24.90 15.68
C ILE A 326 -0.32 -24.48 16.77
N GLY A 327 -0.78 -23.74 17.78
CA GLY A 327 0.04 -23.31 18.92
C GLY A 327 0.71 -24.48 19.64
N THR A 328 0.06 -25.65 19.71
CA THR A 328 0.68 -26.84 20.35
C THR A 328 1.97 -27.31 19.67
N PHE A 329 2.16 -27.07 18.36
CA PHE A 329 3.42 -27.39 17.68
C PHE A 329 4.58 -26.47 18.09
N PHE A 330 4.25 -25.32 18.67
CA PHE A 330 5.20 -24.33 19.18
C PHE A 330 5.31 -24.37 20.71
N SER A 331 4.72 -25.38 21.37
CA SER A 331 4.94 -25.63 22.80
C SER A 331 6.42 -25.97 23.04
N GLY A 332 7.17 -25.00 23.59
CA GLY A 332 8.63 -25.03 23.71
C GLY A 332 9.35 -23.83 23.08
N ALA A 333 8.66 -23.07 22.21
CA ALA A 333 9.17 -21.80 21.70
C ALA A 333 9.29 -20.71 22.78
N GLU A 334 8.65 -20.89 23.94
CA GLU A 334 8.80 -20.03 25.15
C GLU A 334 10.27 -19.89 25.60
N ALA A 335 11.11 -20.88 25.31
CA ALA A 335 12.54 -20.82 25.63
C ALA A 335 13.34 -19.88 24.71
N ILE A 336 12.76 -19.48 23.56
CA ILE A 336 13.40 -18.60 22.59
C ILE A 336 13.12 -17.14 23.00
N PRO A 337 14.14 -16.27 23.11
CA PRO A 337 13.91 -14.85 23.35
C PRO A 337 12.96 -14.25 22.30
N VAL A 338 11.95 -13.50 22.74
CA VAL A 338 10.91 -12.92 21.85
C VAL A 338 11.52 -12.20 20.65
N LEU A 339 12.61 -11.44 20.85
CA LEU A 339 13.30 -10.74 19.77
C LEU A 339 13.88 -11.68 18.71
N ALA A 340 14.43 -12.84 19.13
CA ALA A 340 14.96 -13.83 18.21
C ALA A 340 13.84 -14.54 17.43
N LEU A 341 12.70 -14.79 18.07
CA LEU A 341 11.52 -15.34 17.41
C LEU A 341 10.96 -14.35 16.37
N VAL A 342 10.80 -13.08 16.73
CA VAL A 342 10.38 -12.02 15.80
C VAL A 342 11.35 -11.92 14.63
N ALA A 343 12.67 -11.92 14.87
CA ALA A 343 13.66 -11.89 13.81
C ALA A 343 13.57 -13.09 12.86
N LEU A 344 13.34 -14.30 13.40
CA LEU A 344 13.15 -15.51 12.61
C LEU A 344 11.89 -15.43 11.73
N ILE A 345 10.77 -15.01 12.31
CA ILE A 345 9.50 -14.83 11.57
C ILE A 345 9.67 -13.76 10.50
N CYS A 346 10.28 -12.62 10.81
CA CYS A 346 10.57 -11.59 9.83
C CYS A 346 11.44 -12.12 8.69
N ALA A 347 12.52 -12.86 8.99
CA ALA A 347 13.38 -13.44 7.96
C ALA A 347 12.62 -14.44 7.07
N LEU A 348 11.78 -15.30 7.65
CA LEU A 348 10.96 -16.24 6.91
C LEU A 348 9.97 -15.50 5.98
N ILE A 349 9.24 -14.53 6.50
CA ILE A 349 8.25 -13.78 5.73
C ILE A 349 8.96 -12.99 4.63
N LEU A 350 10.10 -12.35 4.90
CA LEU A 350 10.89 -11.64 3.89
C LEU A 350 11.28 -12.55 2.72
N MET A 351 11.75 -13.77 2.99
CA MET A 351 12.07 -14.72 1.92
C MET A 351 10.83 -15.18 1.15
N LEU A 352 9.71 -15.39 1.83
CA LEU A 352 8.46 -15.81 1.18
C LEU A 352 7.85 -14.71 0.32
N THR A 353 7.97 -13.43 0.72
CA THR A 353 7.47 -12.30 -0.05
C THR A 353 8.23 -12.06 -1.36
N GLU A 354 9.43 -12.64 -1.52
CA GLU A 354 10.13 -12.63 -2.81
C GLU A 354 9.54 -13.63 -3.81
N LEU A 355 8.86 -14.66 -3.32
CA LEU A 355 8.28 -15.74 -4.14
C LEU A 355 6.77 -15.61 -4.32
N THR A 356 6.10 -14.86 -3.45
CA THR A 356 4.64 -14.82 -3.37
C THR A 356 4.14 -13.38 -3.23
N SER A 357 2.88 -13.14 -3.62
CA SER A 357 2.25 -11.83 -3.46
C SER A 357 2.18 -11.40 -1.98
N ASN A 358 2.63 -10.18 -1.66
CA ASN A 358 2.62 -9.62 -0.31
C ASN A 358 1.30 -9.83 0.44
N THR A 359 0.17 -9.61 -0.25
CA THR A 359 -1.16 -9.74 0.36
C THR A 359 -1.55 -11.19 0.58
N ALA A 360 -1.17 -12.08 -0.32
CA ALA A 360 -1.37 -13.52 -0.16
C ALA A 360 -0.55 -14.07 1.01
N THR A 361 0.71 -13.64 1.16
CA THR A 361 1.56 -13.98 2.30
C THR A 361 0.92 -13.50 3.61
N ALA A 362 0.47 -12.24 3.68
CA ALA A 362 -0.20 -11.72 4.86
C ALA A 362 -1.49 -12.48 5.20
N ALA A 363 -2.35 -12.77 4.22
CA ALA A 363 -3.59 -13.53 4.42
C ALA A 363 -3.36 -14.95 4.92
N THR A 364 -2.28 -15.57 4.46
CA THR A 364 -1.94 -16.96 4.84
C THR A 364 -1.32 -17.04 6.23
N PHE A 365 -0.32 -16.19 6.52
CA PHE A 365 0.51 -16.36 7.70
C PHE A 365 0.04 -15.58 8.91
N LEU A 366 -0.78 -14.54 8.74
CA LEU A 366 -1.19 -13.71 9.87
C LEU A 366 -1.95 -14.49 10.96
N PRO A 367 -2.93 -15.37 10.65
CA PRO A 367 -3.58 -16.19 11.68
C PRO A 367 -2.61 -17.13 12.38
N VAL A 368 -1.62 -17.67 11.64
CA VAL A 368 -0.62 -18.59 12.18
C VAL A 368 0.32 -17.87 13.16
N ILE A 369 0.82 -16.69 12.77
CA ILE A 369 1.70 -15.87 13.60
C ILE A 369 0.97 -15.44 14.88
N ALA A 370 -0.31 -15.08 14.77
CA ALA A 370 -1.10 -14.68 15.93
C ALA A 370 -1.33 -15.86 16.90
N ALA A 371 -1.61 -17.05 16.38
CA ALA A 371 -1.69 -18.26 17.20
C ALA A 371 -0.38 -18.56 17.96
N VAL A 372 0.77 -18.37 17.31
CA VAL A 372 2.09 -18.49 17.95
C VAL A 372 2.28 -17.43 19.03
N ALA A 373 1.93 -16.17 18.75
CA ALA A 373 2.06 -15.07 19.70
C ALA A 373 1.23 -15.31 20.98
N ILE A 374 -0.02 -15.76 20.86
CA ILE A 374 -0.84 -16.08 22.05
C ILE A 374 -0.25 -17.24 22.86
N SER A 375 0.30 -18.24 22.17
CA SER A 375 0.83 -19.43 22.83
C SER A 375 2.06 -19.16 23.69
N ILE A 376 2.84 -18.11 23.41
CA ILE A 376 4.07 -17.78 24.13
C ILE A 376 3.88 -16.69 25.22
N GLY A 377 2.65 -16.15 25.35
CA GLY A 377 2.33 -15.02 26.23
C GLY A 377 2.70 -13.66 25.62
#